data_AF-A0A443S5M5-F1
#
_entry.id   AF-A0A443S5M5-F1
#
_cell.length_a   1.000
_cell.length_b   1.000
_cell.length_c   1.000
_cell.angle_alpha   90.00
_cell.angle_beta   90.00
_cell.angle_gamma   90.00
#
_symmetry.space_group_name_H-M   'P 1'
#
loop_
_entity.id
_entity.type
_entity.pdbx_description
1 polymer ?
#
loop_
_entity_poly.entity_id
_entity_poly.type
_entity_poly.pdbx_seq_one_letter_code
_entity_poly.pdbx_strand_id
1 'polypeptide(L)'
;MDENFLKYCSKAADVYSFAIIASEVITHRKPFASFDMSIEDIIEHLKHPPPLIRPMIVHPSRFSNIFHLIETCWDEAADNRPTFTEITETLKRENYTFSYLNFTRKEEKNEMEMQTIKDQNDTRILLHKMLPM
;
A
#
# COMPACT_ATOMS: atom_id res chain seq x y z
N MET A 1 9.90 16.86 -31.92
CA MET A 1 9.96 16.13 -30.63
C MET A 1 8.54 16.17 -30.10
N ASP A 2 7.88 15.03 -29.89
CA ASP A 2 6.47 15.00 -29.49
C ASP A 2 6.28 15.76 -28.17
N GLU A 3 5.42 16.79 -28.16
CA GLU A 3 5.08 17.56 -26.95
C GLU A 3 4.54 16.65 -25.82
N ASN A 4 3.94 15.52 -26.18
CA ASN A 4 3.48 14.51 -25.24
C ASN A 4 4.62 13.79 -24.49
N PHE A 5 5.81 13.64 -25.09
CA PHE A 5 6.93 12.93 -24.46
C PHE A 5 7.46 13.68 -23.21
N LEU A 6 7.50 15.02 -23.28
CA LEU A 6 7.89 15.88 -22.15
C LEU A 6 6.86 15.85 -21.01
N LYS A 7 5.58 15.64 -21.33
CA LYS A 7 4.50 15.52 -20.34
C LYS A 7 4.64 14.25 -19.48
N TYR A 8 5.04 13.13 -20.09
CA TYR A 8 5.19 11.84 -19.40
C TYR A 8 6.56 11.66 -18.73
N CYS A 9 7.58 12.42 -19.13
CA CYS A 9 8.92 12.38 -18.55
C CYS A 9 9.13 13.61 -17.64
N SER A 10 8.37 13.69 -16.55
CA SER A 10 8.44 14.78 -15.58
C SER A 10 8.59 14.26 -14.15
N LYS A 11 9.19 15.06 -13.26
CA LYS A 11 9.32 14.72 -11.84
C LYS A 11 7.95 14.44 -11.19
N ALA A 12 6.92 15.18 -11.58
CA ALA A 12 5.57 14.98 -11.09
C ALA A 12 4.94 13.67 -11.61
N ALA A 13 5.33 13.18 -12.79
CA ALA A 13 4.93 11.86 -13.27
C ALA A 13 5.62 10.74 -12.48
N ASP A 14 6.89 10.90 -12.11
CA ASP A 14 7.61 9.95 -11.24
C ASP A 14 7.00 9.89 -9.83
N VAL A 15 6.55 11.04 -9.29
CA VAL A 15 5.83 11.08 -8.00
C VAL A 15 4.50 10.34 -8.07
N TYR A 16 3.78 10.46 -9.19
CA TYR A 16 2.54 9.73 -9.41
C TYR A 16 2.76 8.21 -9.43
N SER A 17 3.75 7.74 -10.20
CA SER A 17 4.05 6.30 -10.27
C SER A 17 4.57 5.75 -8.94
N PHE A 18 5.37 6.56 -8.22
CA PHE A 18 5.76 6.27 -6.85
C PHE A 18 4.54 6.04 -5.94
N ALA A 19 3.50 6.86 -6.02
CA ALA A 19 2.30 6.71 -5.19
C ALA A 19 1.60 5.37 -5.43
N ILE A 20 1.49 4.93 -6.69
CA ILE A 20 0.90 3.63 -7.05
C ILE A 20 1.70 2.48 -6.43
N ILE A 21 3.04 2.51 -6.56
CA ILE A 21 3.91 1.49 -5.97
C ILE A 21 3.86 1.55 -4.44
N ALA A 22 3.89 2.74 -3.85
CA ALA A 22 3.82 2.94 -2.41
C ALA A 22 2.52 2.36 -1.86
N SER A 23 1.39 2.56 -2.54
CA SER A 23 0.10 1.97 -2.14
C SER A 23 0.13 0.44 -2.10
N GLU A 24 0.81 -0.22 -3.04
CA GLU A 24 1.01 -1.67 -3.02
C GLU A 24 1.88 -2.08 -1.82
N VAL A 25 2.98 -1.37 -1.57
CA VAL A 25 3.89 -1.64 -0.45
C VAL A 25 3.17 -1.53 0.89
N ILE A 26 2.36 -0.49 1.10
CA ILE A 26 1.71 -0.24 2.39
C ILE A 26 0.44 -1.06 2.62
N THR A 27 -0.21 -1.53 1.55
CA THR A 27 -1.42 -2.35 1.66
C THR A 27 -1.15 -3.84 1.52
N HIS A 28 0.03 -4.22 1.01
CA HIS A 28 0.38 -5.58 0.58
C HIS A 28 -0.64 -6.17 -0.41
N ARG A 29 -1.27 -5.32 -1.22
CA ARG A 29 -2.26 -5.70 -2.23
C ARG A 29 -1.87 -5.11 -3.58
N LYS A 30 -2.16 -5.84 -4.64
CA LYS A 30 -1.98 -5.32 -6.01
C LYS A 30 -2.77 -4.03 -6.18
N PRO A 31 -2.21 -3.01 -6.86
CA PRO A 31 -2.95 -1.80 -7.20
C PRO A 31 -4.24 -2.17 -7.95
N PHE A 32 -5.33 -1.46 -7.65
CA PHE A 32 -6.64 -1.66 -8.27
C PHE A 32 -7.27 -3.06 -8.08
N ALA A 33 -6.74 -3.92 -7.20
CA ALA A 33 -7.31 -5.27 -6.96
C ALA A 33 -8.75 -5.28 -6.44
N SER A 34 -9.26 -4.14 -5.96
CA SER A 34 -10.65 -3.96 -5.55
C SER A 34 -11.63 -3.77 -6.72
N PHE A 35 -11.11 -3.56 -7.94
CA PHE A 35 -11.91 -3.40 -9.14
C PHE A 35 -11.87 -4.70 -9.95
N ASP A 36 -13.03 -5.27 -10.22
CA ASP A 36 -13.18 -6.41 -11.14
C ASP A 36 -13.21 -5.90 -12.58
N MET A 37 -12.07 -5.38 -13.04
CA MET A 37 -11.91 -4.70 -14.33
C MET A 37 -10.65 -5.18 -15.05
N SER A 38 -10.65 -5.13 -16.38
CA SER A 38 -9.45 -5.40 -17.16
C SER A 38 -8.42 -4.27 -17.02
N ILE A 39 -7.18 -4.52 -17.45
CA ILE A 39 -6.12 -3.49 -17.45
C ILE A 39 -6.51 -2.36 -18.40
N GLU A 40 -7.10 -2.71 -19.54
CA GLU A 40 -7.58 -1.79 -20.56
C GLU A 40 -8.65 -0.85 -19.99
N ASP A 41 -9.63 -1.40 -19.27
CA ASP A 41 -10.69 -0.61 -18.62
C ASP A 41 -10.11 0.31 -17.54
N ILE A 42 -9.16 -0.18 -16.73
CA ILE A 42 -8.47 0.64 -15.72
C ILE A 42 -7.76 1.82 -16.40
N ILE A 43 -7.03 1.58 -17.48
CA ILE A 43 -6.35 2.63 -18.24
C ILE A 43 -7.35 3.64 -18.83
N GLU A 44 -8.49 3.16 -19.36
CA GLU A 44 -9.54 4.02 -19.89
C GLU A 44 -10.10 4.95 -18.81
N HIS A 45 -10.46 4.42 -17.65
CA HIS A 45 -10.96 5.20 -16.51
C HIS A 45 -9.94 6.21 -15.98
N LEU A 46 -8.64 5.86 -15.99
CA LEU A 46 -7.57 6.77 -15.57
C LEU A 46 -7.34 7.91 -16.58
N LYS A 47 -7.48 7.65 -17.88
CA LYS A 47 -7.30 8.67 -18.93
C LYS A 47 -8.54 9.55 -19.12
N HIS A 48 -9.72 8.98 -18.91
CA HIS A 48 -11.00 9.59 -19.22
C HIS A 48 -12.03 9.40 -18.08
N PRO A 49 -11.79 9.99 -16.88
CA PRO A 49 -12.78 9.97 -15.81
C PRO A 49 -14.07 10.72 -16.24
N PRO A 50 -15.28 10.35 -15.77
CA PRO A 50 -15.59 9.49 -14.61
C PRO A 50 -16.04 8.04 -14.93
N PRO A 51 -16.01 7.11 -13.92
CA PRO A 51 -15.56 7.34 -12.55
C PRO A 51 -14.04 7.47 -12.45
N LEU A 52 -13.60 8.43 -11.62
CA LEU A 52 -12.20 8.50 -11.23
C LEU A 52 -11.89 7.31 -10.32
N ILE A 53 -10.87 6.54 -10.68
CA ILE A 53 -10.40 5.40 -9.89
C ILE A 53 -8.98 5.63 -9.36
N ARG A 54 -8.72 5.13 -8.15
CA ARG A 54 -7.40 5.05 -7.50
C ARG A 54 -7.28 3.76 -6.71
N PRO A 55 -6.06 3.27 -6.44
CA PRO A 55 -5.86 2.15 -5.53
C PRO A 55 -6.53 2.47 -4.18
N MET A 56 -7.35 1.54 -3.69
CA MET A 56 -8.01 1.72 -2.42
C MET A 56 -7.00 1.61 -1.28
N ILE A 57 -6.85 2.68 -0.50
CA ILE A 57 -6.05 2.65 0.71
C ILE A 57 -6.96 2.84 1.93
N VAL A 58 -6.94 1.88 2.85
CA VAL A 58 -7.68 1.97 4.12
C VAL A 58 -6.76 2.61 5.15
N HIS A 59 -7.17 3.74 5.72
CA HIS A 59 -6.38 4.52 6.69
C HIS A 59 -6.43 3.88 8.09
N PRO A 60 -5.41 3.14 8.56
CA PRO A 60 -5.32 2.83 9.98
C PRO A 60 -5.09 4.14 10.74
N SER A 61 -5.87 4.38 11.80
CA SER A 61 -5.84 5.62 12.58
C SER A 61 -4.44 6.02 13.06
N ARG A 62 -3.55 5.04 13.27
CA ARG A 62 -2.16 5.25 13.69
C ARG A 62 -1.24 5.81 12.60
N PHE A 63 -1.57 5.59 11.32
CA PHE A 63 -0.70 5.96 10.19
C PHE A 63 -1.43 6.83 9.16
N SER A 64 -2.59 7.41 9.46
CA SER A 64 -3.38 8.21 8.51
C SER A 64 -2.55 9.22 7.69
N ASN A 65 -1.55 9.85 8.30
CA ASN A 65 -0.70 10.83 7.64
C ASN A 65 0.16 10.25 6.49
N ILE A 66 0.72 9.04 6.59
CA ILE A 66 1.49 8.45 5.46
C ILE A 66 0.55 8.03 4.33
N PHE A 67 -0.66 7.60 4.67
CA PHE A 67 -1.69 7.22 3.70
C PHE A 67 -2.14 8.47 2.93
N HIS A 68 -2.37 9.58 3.63
CA HIS A 68 -2.65 10.88 3.02
C HIS A 68 -1.48 11.42 2.18
N LEU A 69 -0.23 11.20 2.61
CA LEU A 69 0.95 11.56 1.82
C LEU A 69 0.99 10.79 0.48
N ILE A 70 0.65 9.50 0.50
CA ILE A 70 0.58 8.70 -0.74
C ILE A 70 -0.56 9.22 -1.63
N GLU A 71 -1.71 9.54 -1.05
CA GLU A 71 -2.85 10.08 -1.80
C GLU A 71 -2.55 11.44 -2.47
N THR A 72 -1.77 12.30 -1.82
CA THR A 72 -1.33 13.57 -2.42
C THR A 72 -0.30 13.39 -3.54
N CYS A 73 0.46 12.30 -3.52
CA CYS A 73 1.44 12.00 -4.58
C CYS A 73 0.78 11.64 -5.94
N TRP A 74 -0.47 11.17 -5.96
CA TRP A 74 -1.20 10.86 -7.20
C TRP A 74 -2.34 11.84 -7.53
N ASP A 75 -2.24 13.08 -7.05
CA ASP A 75 -3.19 14.14 -7.39
C ASP A 75 -3.35 14.26 -8.92
N GLU A 76 -4.57 14.55 -9.39
CA GLU A 76 -4.83 14.71 -10.82
C GLU A 76 -4.06 15.90 -11.40
N ALA A 77 -3.96 16.99 -10.65
CA ALA A 77 -3.15 18.13 -11.02
C ALA A 77 -1.68 17.86 -10.67
N ALA A 78 -0.83 17.78 -11.70
CA ALA A 78 0.60 17.50 -11.53
C ALA A 78 1.30 18.50 -10.59
N ASP A 79 0.87 19.76 -10.59
CA ASP A 79 1.44 20.83 -9.75
C ASP A 79 1.06 20.72 -8.27
N ASN A 80 0.01 19.97 -7.93
CA ASN A 80 -0.38 19.71 -6.55
C ASN A 80 0.44 18.58 -5.91
N ARG A 81 1.17 17.81 -6.72
CA ARG A 81 1.95 16.67 -6.22
C ARG A 81 3.20 17.19 -5.51
N PRO A 82 3.52 16.70 -4.30
CA PRO A 82 4.74 17.08 -3.61
C PRO A 82 5.97 16.60 -4.38
N THR A 83 7.08 17.32 -4.23
CA THR A 83 8.39 16.88 -4.71
C THR A 83 8.93 15.73 -3.86
N PHE A 84 9.84 14.92 -4.41
CA PHE A 84 10.54 13.89 -3.62
C PHE A 84 11.27 14.47 -2.39
N THR A 85 11.76 15.72 -2.46
CA THR A 85 12.33 16.40 -1.30
C THR A 85 11.29 16.55 -0.19
N GLU A 86 10.12 17.12 -0.48
CA GLU A 86 9.03 17.30 0.51
C GLU A 86 8.51 15.96 1.04
N ILE A 87 8.40 14.94 0.16
CA ILE A 87 8.02 13.57 0.55
C ILE A 87 9.04 13.03 1.56
N THR A 88 10.33 13.09 1.24
CA THR A 88 11.38 12.54 2.12
C THR A 88 11.50 13.31 3.44
N GLU A 89 11.33 14.63 3.43
CA GLU A 89 11.30 15.45 4.64
C GLU A 89 10.12 15.09 5.53
N THR A 90 8.93 14.90 4.95
CA THR A 90 7.74 14.47 5.68
C THR A 90 7.92 13.09 6.30
N LEU A 91 8.42 12.12 5.54
CA LEU A 91 8.70 10.76 6.02
C LEU A 91 9.72 10.75 7.17
N LYS A 92 10.77 11.59 7.09
CA LYS A 92 11.81 11.70 8.12
C LYS A 92 11.31 12.39 9.38
N ARG A 93 10.63 13.53 9.24
CA ARG A 93 10.11 14.34 10.36
C ARG A 93 9.24 13.51 11.30
N GLU A 94 8.46 12.61 10.72
CA GLU A 94 7.49 11.80 11.43
C GLU A 94 8.03 10.39 11.76
N ASN A 95 9.28 10.10 11.37
CA ASN A 95 9.93 8.79 11.52
C ASN A 95 9.06 7.62 11.03
N TYR A 96 8.28 7.84 9.96
CA TYR A 96 7.25 6.90 9.52
C TYR A 96 7.83 5.57 9.09
N THR A 97 8.94 5.58 8.34
CA THR A 97 9.57 4.35 7.85
C THR A 97 9.92 3.41 9.02
N PHE A 98 10.52 3.95 10.08
CA PHE A 98 10.88 3.15 11.25
C PHE A 98 9.63 2.71 12.03
N SER A 99 8.66 3.61 12.23
CA SER A 99 7.43 3.32 12.97
C SER A 99 6.61 2.21 12.29
N TYR A 100 6.43 2.30 10.98
CA TYR A 100 5.68 1.35 10.18
C TYR A 100 6.39 -0.01 10.13
N LEU A 101 7.70 -0.05 9.86
CA LEU A 101 8.46 -1.32 9.82
C LEU A 101 8.46 -2.05 11.17
N ASN A 102 8.52 -1.32 12.29
CA ASN A 102 8.42 -1.95 13.61
C ASN A 102 7.01 -2.46 13.88
N PHE A 103 5.99 -1.74 13.41
CA PHE A 103 4.61 -2.18 13.53
C PHE A 103 4.36 -3.46 12.73
N THR A 104 4.70 -3.49 11.43
CA THR A 104 4.51 -4.67 10.58
C THR A 104 5.27 -5.87 11.12
N ARG A 105 6.54 -5.71 11.49
CA ARG A 105 7.34 -6.79 12.11
C ARG A 105 6.71 -7.32 13.40
N LYS A 106 6.11 -6.44 14.20
CA LYS A 106 5.44 -6.86 15.44
C LYS A 106 4.17 -7.64 15.14
N GLU A 107 3.35 -7.19 14.19
CA GLU A 107 2.16 -7.91 13.75
C GLU A 107 2.51 -9.29 13.19
N GLU A 108 3.49 -9.39 12.28
CA GLU A 108 3.99 -10.67 11.75
C GLU A 108 4.45 -11.61 12.87
N LYS A 109 5.17 -11.08 13.86
CA LYS A 109 5.62 -11.86 15.02
C LYS A 109 4.44 -12.37 15.84
N ASN A 110 3.44 -11.52 16.10
CA ASN A 110 2.24 -11.90 16.84
C ASN A 110 1.44 -13.00 16.09
N GLU A 111 1.32 -12.89 14.76
CA GLU A 111 0.63 -13.88 13.93
C GLU A 111 1.35 -15.25 13.97
N MET A 112 2.68 -15.26 13.87
CA MET A 112 3.49 -16.47 14.00
C MET A 112 3.36 -17.12 15.39
N GLU A 113 3.35 -16.31 16.46
CA GLU A 113 3.14 -16.80 17.83
C GLU A 113 1.75 -17.42 18.00
N MET A 114 0.70 -16.77 17.48
CA MET A 114 -0.67 -17.30 17.52
C MET A 114 -0.80 -18.61 16.74
N GLN A 115 -0.17 -18.73 15.58
CA GLN A 115 -0.16 -19.96 14.79
C GLN A 115 0.55 -21.09 15.55
N THR A 116 1.69 -20.81 16.19
CA THR A 116 2.42 -21.79 17.00
C THR A 116 1.57 -22.32 18.15
N ILE A 117 0.84 -21.43 18.85
CA ILE A 117 -0.07 -21.82 19.94
C ILE A 117 -1.20 -22.72 19.42
N LYS A 118 -1.75 -22.41 18.24
CA LYS A 118 -2.77 -23.22 17.60
C LYS A 118 -2.24 -24.62 17.27
N ASP A 119 -1.06 -24.70 16.63
CA ASP A 119 -0.45 -25.96 16.23
C ASP A 119 -0.12 -26.86 17.45
N GLN A 120 0.34 -26.25 18.54
CA GLN A 120 0.56 -26.96 19.81
C GLN A 120 -0.74 -27.52 20.39
N ASN A 121 -1.83 -26.74 20.36
CA ASN A 121 -3.14 -27.20 20.82
C ASN A 121 -3.69 -28.34 19.96
N ASP A 122 -3.60 -28.23 18.64
CA ASP A 122 -4.05 -29.27 17.71
C ASP A 122 -3.24 -30.56 17.89
N THR A 123 -1.92 -30.45 18.07
CA THR A 123 -1.04 -31.59 18.37
C THR A 123 -1.44 -32.25 19.68
N ARG A 124 -1.69 -31.47 20.75
CA ARG A 124 -2.11 -32.01 22.05
C ARG A 124 -3.44 -32.76 21.96
N ILE A 125 -4.41 -32.22 21.23
CA ILE A 125 -5.72 -32.87 21.01
C ILE A 125 -5.52 -34.19 20.26
N LEU A 126 -4.69 -34.20 19.23
CA LEU A 126 -4.40 -35.40 18.44
C LEU A 126 -3.75 -36.49 19.30
N LEU A 127 -2.76 -36.14 20.12
CA LEU A 127 -2.10 -37.07 21.03
C LEU A 127 -3.08 -37.70 22.01
N HIS A 128 -4.00 -36.92 22.59
CA HIS A 128 -5.04 -37.46 23.48
C HIS A 128 -5.95 -38.46 22.76
N LYS A 129 -6.30 -38.21 21.49
CA LYS A 129 -7.15 -39.12 20.69
C LYS A 129 -6.44 -40.41 20.28
N MET A 130 -5.11 -40.45 20.29
CA MET A 130 -4.31 -41.62 19.92
C MET A 130 -4.07 -42.60 21.07
N LEU A 131 -4.42 -42.26 22.30
CA LEU A 131 -4.25 -43.16 23.44
C LEU A 131 -5.20 -44.36 23.32
N PRO A 132 -4.72 -45.61 23.44
CA PRO A 132 -5.58 -46.79 23.43
C PRO A 132 -6.50 -46.80 24.66
N MET A 133 -7.73 -47.28 24.47
CA MET A 133 -8.72 -47.46 25.55
C MET A 133 -8.34 -48.59 26.51
#